data_AF-A0A077XLF0-F1
#
_entry.id   AF-A0A077XLF0-F1
#
_cell.length_a   1.000
_cell.length_b   1.000
_cell.length_c   1.000
_cell.angle_alpha   90.00
_cell.angle_beta   90.00
_cell.angle_gamma   90.00
#
_symmetry.space_group_name_H-M   'P 1'
#
loop_
_entity.id
_entity.type
_entity.pdbx_description
1 polymer ?
#
loop_
_entity_poly.entity_id
_entity_poly.type
_entity_poly.pdbx_seq_one_letter_code
_entity_poly.pdbx_strand_id
1 'polypeptide(L)'
;MKNHFFLLPIMIALMCGCAKNISDPLVEKDPVNMDSIYQEPTDPFLGTPDKMSVVMVSASKVIYNQWQNFFVHPEDSYIMIWPSENRKLVIKDVDKAIKGIVTDEITKTEVETNFVHKGTGITFQDLIPGKYTVAVILNEDLENGKKAYSTKEITVKQYGKIYMKKIFSYNIKDNEFEEWTTKLIEK
;
A
#
# COMPACT_ATOMS: atom_id res chain seq x y z
N MET A 1 -57.37 -14.22 47.32
CA MET A 1 -56.77 -15.20 46.38
C MET A 1 -57.27 -14.88 44.98
N LYS A 2 -56.41 -14.34 44.10
CA LYS A 2 -56.72 -14.07 42.69
C LYS A 2 -55.74 -14.85 41.84
N ASN A 3 -56.27 -15.70 40.96
CA ASN A 3 -55.54 -16.65 40.13
C ASN A 3 -54.69 -15.93 39.07
N HIS A 4 -53.38 -16.18 39.13
CA HIS A 4 -52.47 -16.03 37.99
C HIS A 4 -52.59 -17.29 37.14
N PHE A 5 -53.34 -17.25 36.04
CA PHE A 5 -53.36 -18.37 35.09
C PHE A 5 -53.69 -17.90 33.66
N PHE A 6 -52.92 -16.94 33.13
CA PHE A 6 -53.05 -16.52 31.72
C PHE A 6 -51.73 -16.02 31.12
N LEU A 7 -50.62 -16.73 31.35
CA LEU A 7 -49.33 -16.43 30.71
C LEU A 7 -48.64 -17.65 30.09
N LEU A 8 -49.35 -18.75 29.87
CA LEU A 8 -48.76 -19.96 29.28
C LEU A 8 -48.87 -20.12 27.75
N PRO A 9 -49.88 -19.56 27.01
CA PRO A 9 -49.97 -19.86 25.58
C PRO A 9 -49.09 -18.96 24.69
N ILE A 10 -48.49 -17.89 25.22
CA ILE A 10 -47.65 -16.96 24.42
C ILE A 10 -46.19 -17.47 24.31
N MET A 11 -45.72 -18.28 25.27
CA MET A 11 -44.34 -18.82 25.26
C MET A 11 -44.11 -19.93 24.23
N ILE A 12 -45.16 -20.64 23.79
CA ILE A 12 -45.02 -21.75 22.83
C ILE A 12 -44.95 -21.24 21.37
N ALA A 13 -45.51 -20.05 21.08
CA ALA A 13 -45.46 -19.47 19.73
C ALA A 13 -44.09 -18.86 19.36
N LEU A 14 -43.21 -18.61 20.33
CA LEU A 14 -41.88 -18.02 20.10
C LEU A 14 -40.76 -19.06 19.87
N MET A 15 -41.03 -20.35 20.03
CA MET A 15 -40.01 -21.42 19.90
C MET A 15 -39.97 -22.12 18.53
N CYS A 16 -40.80 -21.72 17.56
CA CYS A 16 -40.87 -22.36 16.23
C CYS A 16 -40.32 -21.53 15.07
N GLY A 17 -39.62 -20.43 15.32
CA GLY A 17 -39.03 -19.60 14.28
C GLY A 17 -37.52 -19.54 14.38
N CYS A 18 -36.81 -20.58 13.90
CA CYS A 18 -35.46 -20.54 13.29
C CYS A 18 -34.87 -21.96 13.16
N ALA A 19 -35.59 -22.91 12.57
CA ALA A 19 -34.94 -24.07 11.97
C ALA A 19 -34.45 -23.66 10.57
N LYS A 20 -33.21 -23.20 10.46
CA LYS A 20 -32.56 -22.97 9.16
C LYS A 20 -32.16 -24.34 8.60
N ASN A 21 -32.80 -24.74 7.51
CA ASN A 21 -32.51 -25.98 6.81
C ASN A 21 -31.02 -26.05 6.45
N ILE A 22 -30.34 -27.08 6.96
CA ILE A 22 -28.99 -27.47 6.55
C ILE A 22 -29.17 -28.38 5.33
N SER A 23 -29.34 -27.79 4.17
CA SER A 23 -29.27 -28.50 2.89
C SER A 23 -29.05 -27.51 1.74
N ASP A 24 -28.19 -26.50 1.95
CA ASP A 24 -27.54 -25.85 0.83
C ASP A 24 -26.36 -26.74 0.43
N PRO A 25 -26.26 -27.19 -0.84
CA PRO A 25 -25.05 -27.85 -1.29
C PRO A 25 -23.88 -26.91 -1.02
N LEU A 26 -22.82 -27.46 -0.41
CA LEU A 26 -21.53 -26.80 -0.35
C LEU A 26 -21.20 -26.36 -1.78
N VAL A 27 -21.33 -25.06 -2.04
CA VAL A 27 -20.73 -24.45 -3.22
C VAL A 27 -19.25 -24.73 -3.04
N GLU A 28 -18.77 -25.73 -3.79
CA GLU A 28 -17.36 -26.00 -3.95
C GLU A 28 -16.79 -24.67 -4.42
N LYS A 29 -16.13 -23.94 -3.51
CA LYS A 29 -15.45 -22.72 -3.87
C LYS A 29 -14.43 -23.15 -4.89
N ASP A 30 -14.65 -22.75 -6.14
CA ASP A 30 -13.64 -22.84 -7.18
C ASP A 30 -12.31 -22.45 -6.54
N PRO A 31 -11.24 -23.26 -6.71
CA PRO A 31 -9.95 -22.91 -6.18
C PRO A 31 -9.66 -21.49 -6.64
N VAL A 32 -9.50 -20.58 -5.67
CA VAL A 32 -9.25 -19.17 -5.94
C VAL A 32 -8.08 -19.14 -6.90
N ASN A 33 -8.36 -18.77 -8.15
CA ASN A 33 -7.33 -18.67 -9.16
C ASN A 33 -6.41 -17.55 -8.70
N MET A 34 -5.23 -17.92 -8.18
CA MET A 34 -4.24 -16.99 -7.62
C MET A 34 -3.81 -15.96 -8.67
N ASP A 35 -3.95 -16.27 -9.96
CA ASP A 35 -3.66 -15.34 -11.07
C ASP A 35 -4.68 -14.18 -11.14
N SER A 36 -5.86 -14.31 -10.52
CA SER A 36 -6.88 -13.24 -10.51
C SER A 36 -6.60 -12.12 -9.50
N ILE A 37 -5.79 -12.39 -8.47
CA ILE A 37 -5.33 -11.39 -7.50
C ILE A 37 -4.15 -10.58 -8.08
N TYR A 38 -3.50 -11.14 -9.12
CA TYR A 38 -2.51 -10.52 -9.98
C TYR A 38 -3.10 -10.11 -11.34
N GLN A 39 -4.36 -9.70 -11.41
CA GLN A 39 -4.81 -9.00 -12.62
C GLN A 39 -3.98 -7.72 -12.76
N GLU A 40 -3.09 -7.70 -13.76
CA GLU A 40 -2.39 -6.48 -14.17
C GLU A 40 -3.43 -5.37 -14.34
N PRO A 41 -3.18 -4.17 -13.80
CA PRO A 41 -4.01 -3.02 -14.11
C PRO A 41 -4.16 -2.90 -15.62
N THR A 42 -5.38 -2.58 -16.06
CA THR A 42 -5.61 -1.89 -17.33
C THR A 42 -4.60 -0.75 -17.37
N ASP A 43 -3.67 -0.77 -18.33
CA ASP A 43 -2.52 0.16 -18.48
C ASP A 43 -2.56 1.33 -17.47
N PRO A 44 -1.67 1.38 -16.44
CA PRO A 44 -1.75 2.42 -15.39
C PRO A 44 -1.60 3.84 -15.95
N PHE A 45 -1.22 3.97 -17.22
CA PHE A 45 -1.10 5.23 -17.93
C PHE A 45 -2.26 5.49 -18.89
N LEU A 46 -3.35 4.71 -18.84
CA LEU A 46 -4.54 4.94 -19.66
C LEU A 46 -5.05 6.38 -19.45
N GLY A 47 -5.18 7.13 -20.54
CA GLY A 47 -5.57 8.54 -20.51
C GLY A 47 -4.42 9.54 -20.25
N THR A 48 -3.20 9.07 -19.98
CA THR A 48 -2.02 9.93 -19.85
C THR A 48 -1.49 10.30 -21.25
N PRO A 49 -1.37 11.59 -21.60
CA PRO A 49 -0.82 12.02 -22.89
C PRO A 49 0.56 11.42 -23.17
N ASP A 50 0.86 11.13 -24.44
CA ASP A 50 2.15 10.51 -24.83
C ASP A 50 3.34 11.46 -24.72
N LYS A 51 3.10 12.77 -24.70
CA LYS A 51 4.16 13.80 -24.58
C LYS A 51 4.34 14.26 -23.13
N MET A 52 4.08 13.39 -22.17
CA MET A 52 4.07 13.72 -20.76
C MET A 52 4.96 12.78 -19.97
N SER A 53 5.85 13.33 -19.14
CA SER A 53 6.64 12.54 -18.20
C SER A 53 5.83 12.35 -16.92
N VAL A 54 5.56 11.11 -16.53
CA VAL A 54 4.73 10.84 -15.36
C VAL A 54 5.38 9.78 -14.48
N VAL A 55 5.44 10.06 -13.17
CA VAL A 55 5.84 9.09 -12.16
C VAL A 55 4.68 8.87 -11.20
N MET A 56 4.16 7.66 -11.17
CA MET A 56 3.12 7.23 -10.26
C MET A 56 3.73 6.35 -9.17
N VAL A 57 3.48 6.67 -7.91
CA VAL A 57 3.98 5.90 -6.77
C VAL A 57 2.80 5.58 -5.87
N SER A 58 2.68 4.34 -5.43
CA SER A 58 1.66 3.90 -4.49
C SER A 58 2.26 3.01 -3.41
N ALA A 59 1.62 3.00 -2.25
CA ALA A 59 2.00 2.19 -1.11
C ALA A 59 0.84 1.29 -0.69
N SER A 60 1.19 0.08 -0.27
CA SER A 60 0.28 -0.92 0.24
C SER A 60 1.00 -1.80 1.25
N LYS A 61 0.26 -2.59 2.02
CA LYS A 61 0.82 -3.59 2.92
C LYS A 61 0.07 -4.91 2.82
N VAL A 62 0.73 -5.98 3.22
CA VAL A 62 0.10 -7.29 3.41
C VAL A 62 -0.61 -7.31 4.76
N ILE A 63 -1.89 -7.68 4.77
CA ILE A 63 -2.65 -7.94 6.00
C ILE A 63 -3.31 -9.31 5.94
N TYR A 64 -3.54 -9.89 7.12
CA TYR A 64 -4.18 -11.20 7.28
C TYR A 64 -5.56 -11.04 7.90
N ASN A 65 -6.55 -11.75 7.37
CA ASN A 65 -7.86 -11.83 8.03
C ASN A 65 -7.86 -12.87 9.16
N GLN A 66 -8.99 -12.96 9.89
CA GLN A 66 -9.17 -13.92 10.99
C GLN A 66 -8.99 -15.41 10.60
N TRP A 67 -9.00 -15.72 9.31
CA TRP A 67 -8.79 -17.06 8.76
C TRP A 67 -7.38 -17.25 8.17
N GLN A 68 -6.45 -16.34 8.48
CA GLN A 68 -5.06 -16.35 7.98
C GLN A 68 -4.91 -16.27 6.46
N ASN A 69 -5.93 -15.80 5.75
CA ASN A 69 -5.76 -15.46 4.34
C ASN A 69 -5.17 -14.05 4.23
N PHE A 70 -4.12 -13.92 3.43
CA PHE A 70 -3.50 -12.62 3.18
C PHE A 70 -4.22 -11.84 2.09
N PHE A 71 -4.18 -10.52 2.18
CA PHE A 71 -4.61 -9.60 1.12
C PHE A 71 -3.78 -8.33 1.15
N VAL A 72 -3.71 -7.63 0.01
CA VAL A 72 -2.97 -6.38 -0.14
C VAL A 72 -3.91 -5.21 0.10
N HIS A 73 -3.58 -4.35 1.06
CA HIS A 73 -4.38 -3.18 1.42
C HIS A 73 -3.61 -1.89 1.10
N PRO A 74 -4.22 -0.89 0.43
CA PRO A 74 -3.63 0.43 0.29
C PRO A 74 -3.26 1.01 1.65
N GLU A 75 -2.10 1.67 1.76
CA GLU A 75 -1.58 2.12 3.04
C GLU A 75 -1.10 3.57 2.96
N ASP A 76 -1.46 4.38 3.96
CA ASP A 76 -0.99 5.75 4.06
C ASP A 76 0.50 5.77 4.40
N SER A 77 1.25 6.49 3.57
CA SER A 77 2.70 6.57 3.65
C SER A 77 3.16 7.96 3.32
N TYR A 78 4.38 8.28 3.74
CA TYR A 78 5.09 9.39 3.17
C TYR A 78 5.83 8.93 1.90
N ILE A 79 5.66 9.68 0.82
CA ILE A 79 6.30 9.42 -0.47
C ILE A 79 7.18 10.62 -0.79
N MET A 80 8.46 10.35 -1.05
CA MET A 80 9.46 11.38 -1.31
C MET A 80 10.21 11.10 -2.60
N ILE A 81 10.63 12.16 -3.28
CA ILE A 81 11.44 12.06 -4.50
C ILE A 81 12.58 13.07 -4.42
N TRP A 82 13.84 12.62 -4.46
CA TRP A 82 15.01 13.48 -4.53
C TRP A 82 15.68 13.37 -5.90
N PRO A 83 16.10 14.49 -6.52
CA PRO A 83 17.03 14.44 -7.64
C PRO A 83 18.34 13.78 -7.19
N SER A 84 18.78 12.75 -7.92
CA SER A 84 19.96 11.94 -7.56
C SER A 84 21.05 11.93 -8.62
N GLU A 85 21.01 12.88 -9.57
CA GLU A 85 22.02 12.98 -10.62
C GLU A 85 23.44 13.04 -10.02
N ASN A 86 24.24 12.00 -10.28
CA ASN A 86 25.59 11.80 -9.75
C ASN A 86 25.71 11.71 -8.21
N ARG A 87 24.61 11.44 -7.49
CA ARG A 87 24.59 11.28 -6.03
C ARG A 87 24.20 9.87 -5.66
N LYS A 88 24.66 9.41 -4.50
CA LYS A 88 24.18 8.14 -3.92
C LYS A 88 23.40 8.45 -2.65
N LEU A 89 22.09 8.63 -2.80
CA LEU A 89 21.23 9.08 -1.69
C LEU A 89 20.79 7.91 -0.82
N VAL A 90 20.94 8.07 0.50
CA VAL A 90 20.55 7.07 1.50
C VAL A 90 19.79 7.71 2.65
N ILE A 91 18.83 6.97 3.20
CA ILE A 91 18.14 7.33 4.44
C ILE A 91 18.98 6.81 5.62
N LYS A 92 19.61 7.73 6.36
CA LYS A 92 20.33 7.41 7.61
C LYS A 92 19.48 7.60 8.86
N ASP A 93 18.48 8.46 8.76
CA ASP A 93 17.60 8.87 9.83
C ASP A 93 16.21 9.03 9.22
N VAL A 94 15.27 8.19 9.66
CA VAL A 94 13.93 8.17 9.09
C VAL A 94 13.12 9.40 9.49
N ASP A 95 13.38 9.98 10.66
CA ASP A 95 12.70 11.20 11.12
C ASP A 95 13.10 12.41 10.28
N LYS A 96 14.36 12.45 9.85
CA LYS A 96 14.83 13.42 8.84
C LYS A 96 14.25 13.14 7.46
N ALA A 97 14.19 11.87 7.06
CA ALA A 97 13.63 11.50 5.76
C ALA A 97 12.16 11.91 5.63
N ILE A 98 11.35 11.72 6.68
CA ILE A 98 9.95 12.18 6.75
C ILE A 98 9.81 13.69 6.55
N LYS A 99 10.83 14.47 6.92
CA LYS A 99 10.92 15.92 6.69
C LYS A 99 11.50 16.29 5.31
N GLY A 100 11.73 15.31 4.43
CA GLY A 100 12.28 15.52 3.09
C GLY A 100 13.82 15.57 3.03
N ILE A 101 14.53 15.09 4.05
CA ILE A 101 16.00 15.20 4.14
C ILE A 101 16.65 13.82 4.02
N VAL A 102 17.57 13.65 3.06
CA VAL A 102 18.41 12.44 2.89
C VAL A 102 19.88 12.78 2.95
N THR A 103 20.75 11.77 3.02
CA THR A 103 22.20 11.96 2.99
C THR A 103 22.77 11.49 1.65
N ASP A 104 23.60 12.30 1.02
CA ASP A 104 24.48 11.84 -0.06
C ASP A 104 25.64 11.04 0.57
N GLU A 105 25.73 9.76 0.24
CA GLU A 105 26.75 8.88 0.77
C GLU A 105 28.16 9.24 0.30
N ILE A 106 28.30 9.91 -0.85
CA ILE A 106 29.61 10.28 -1.42
C ILE A 106 30.18 11.49 -0.66
N THR A 107 29.42 12.59 -0.62
CA THR A 107 29.86 13.86 -0.02
C THR A 107 29.59 13.94 1.48
N LYS A 108 28.76 13.02 2.02
CA LYS A 108 28.25 13.03 3.40
C LYS A 108 27.39 14.25 3.74
N THR A 109 26.88 14.98 2.74
CA THR A 109 26.02 16.16 2.94
C THR A 109 24.55 15.79 2.95
N GLU A 110 23.74 16.59 3.64
CA GLU A 110 22.28 16.49 3.58
C GLU A 110 21.75 17.05 2.25
N VAL A 111 20.67 16.45 1.76
CA VAL A 111 19.99 16.82 0.53
C VAL A 111 18.50 16.89 0.83
N GLU A 112 17.90 18.03 0.54
CA GLU A 112 16.47 18.28 0.78
C GLU A 112 15.66 18.04 -0.51
N THR A 113 14.37 17.72 -0.34
CA THR A 113 13.40 17.71 -1.45
C THR A 113 12.19 18.57 -1.14
N ASN A 114 11.60 19.13 -2.19
CA ASN A 114 10.29 19.77 -2.16
C ASN A 114 9.15 18.81 -2.52
N PHE A 115 9.46 17.57 -2.88
CA PHE A 115 8.49 16.54 -3.25
C PHE A 115 8.20 15.63 -2.07
N VAL A 116 7.47 16.14 -1.08
CA VAL A 116 6.99 15.36 0.07
C VAL A 116 5.48 15.24 -0.01
N HIS A 117 4.99 14.01 -0.05
CA HIS A 117 3.56 13.71 -0.08
C HIS A 117 3.19 12.74 1.03
N LYS A 118 1.98 12.87 1.59
CA LYS A 118 1.40 11.91 2.54
C LYS A 118 0.10 11.37 1.98
N GLY A 119 0.01 10.06 1.82
CA GLY A 119 -1.18 9.35 1.33
C GLY A 119 -0.88 7.93 0.85
N THR A 120 -1.87 7.28 0.26
CA THR A 120 -1.74 5.93 -0.31
C THR A 120 -1.03 5.90 -1.68
N GLY A 121 -0.91 7.05 -2.35
CA GLY A 121 -0.22 7.18 -3.62
C GLY A 121 -0.29 8.59 -4.20
N ILE A 122 0.53 8.83 -5.23
CA ILE A 122 0.69 10.12 -5.89
C ILE A 122 1.02 9.93 -7.37
N THR A 123 0.64 10.92 -8.18
CA THR A 123 1.06 11.08 -9.57
C THR A 123 1.83 12.39 -9.71
N PHE A 124 3.08 12.31 -10.16
CA PHE A 124 3.93 13.46 -10.47
C PHE A 124 4.04 13.63 -11.97
N GLN A 125 3.80 14.84 -12.46
CA GLN A 125 3.61 15.13 -13.88
C GLN A 125 4.66 16.07 -14.48
N ASP A 126 5.38 16.81 -13.64
CA ASP A 126 6.29 17.88 -14.07
C ASP A 126 7.75 17.59 -13.68
N LEU A 127 8.10 16.30 -13.53
CA LEU A 127 9.49 15.92 -13.27
C LEU A 127 10.31 16.13 -14.55
N ILE A 128 11.37 16.93 -14.45
CA ILE A 128 12.33 17.09 -15.53
C ILE A 128 13.07 15.76 -15.79
N PRO A 129 13.49 15.47 -17.02
CA PRO A 129 14.30 14.29 -17.29
C PRO A 129 15.58 14.24 -16.44
N GLY A 130 15.90 13.08 -15.87
CA GLY A 130 17.04 12.90 -14.96
C GLY A 130 16.89 11.71 -14.03
N LYS A 131 17.89 11.51 -13.16
CA LYS A 131 17.86 10.46 -12.13
C LYS A 131 17.24 10.96 -10.83
N TYR A 132 16.46 10.09 -10.20
CA TYR A 132 15.81 10.36 -8.92
C TYR A 132 15.90 9.17 -7.97
N THR A 133 15.97 9.46 -6.69
CA THR A 133 15.72 8.49 -5.61
C THR A 133 14.32 8.71 -5.08
N VAL A 134 13.48 7.69 -5.17
CA VAL A 134 12.14 7.68 -4.59
C VAL A 134 12.17 6.89 -3.28
N ALA A 135 11.52 7.41 -2.24
CA ALA A 135 11.27 6.68 -1.02
C ALA A 135 9.77 6.57 -0.72
N VAL A 136 9.41 5.46 -0.07
CA VAL A 136 8.12 5.26 0.57
C VAL A 136 8.40 4.91 2.03
N ILE A 137 7.81 5.64 2.96
CA ILE A 137 8.00 5.49 4.40
C ILE A 137 6.63 5.32 5.06
N LEU A 138 6.44 4.23 5.80
CA LEU A 138 5.20 3.95 6.52
C LEU A 138 4.91 5.01 7.59
N ASN A 139 3.63 5.35 7.77
CA ASN A 139 3.21 6.32 8.80
C ASN A 139 3.42 5.76 10.23
N GLU A 140 3.44 6.65 11.23
CA GLU A 140 3.68 6.31 12.64
C GLU A 140 2.49 5.62 13.31
N ASP A 141 1.29 5.75 12.72
CA ASP A 141 0.01 5.26 13.28
C ASP A 141 -0.19 3.74 13.12
N LEU A 142 0.81 3.02 12.63
CA LEU A 142 0.72 1.59 12.30
C LEU A 142 0.99 0.68 13.50
N GLU A 143 0.24 -0.42 13.60
CA GLU A 143 0.43 -1.42 14.66
C GLU A 143 1.77 -2.17 14.55
N ASN A 144 2.25 -2.40 13.32
CA ASN A 144 3.53 -3.06 13.03
C ASN A 144 4.32 -2.23 12.01
N GLY A 145 5.64 -2.10 12.20
CA GLY A 145 6.52 -1.58 11.17
C GLY A 145 6.49 -0.07 11.02
N LYS A 146 6.30 0.65 12.11
CA LYS A 146 6.23 2.12 12.11
C LYS A 146 7.47 2.69 11.45
N LYS A 147 7.29 3.62 10.51
CA LYS A 147 8.41 4.24 9.77
C LYS A 147 9.31 3.27 9.03
N ALA A 148 8.90 2.01 8.81
CA ALA A 148 9.62 1.17 7.88
C ALA A 148 9.61 1.82 6.49
N TYR A 149 10.68 1.63 5.73
CA TYR A 149 10.90 2.40 4.53
C TYR A 149 11.48 1.57 3.40
N SER A 150 11.34 2.10 2.20
CA SER A 150 11.91 1.52 1.00
C SER A 150 12.37 2.63 0.07
N THR A 151 13.46 2.39 -0.65
CA THR A 151 14.03 3.35 -1.59
C THR A 151 14.27 2.70 -2.95
N LYS A 152 14.00 3.42 -4.04
CA LYS A 152 14.28 2.97 -5.41
C LYS A 152 14.86 4.12 -6.22
N GLU A 153 15.91 3.84 -6.98
CA GLU A 153 16.38 4.76 -8.00
C GLU A 153 15.59 4.58 -9.29
N ILE A 154 15.19 5.69 -9.91
CA ILE A 154 14.50 5.74 -11.20
C ILE A 154 15.22 6.72 -12.13
N THR A 155 15.05 6.52 -13.44
CA THR A 155 15.49 7.48 -14.46
C THR A 155 14.29 7.96 -15.26
N VAL A 156 13.91 9.21 -15.08
CA VAL A 156 12.81 9.83 -15.84
C VAL A 156 13.37 10.28 -17.18
N LYS A 157 12.81 9.76 -18.28
CA LYS A 157 13.13 10.19 -19.65
C LYS A 157 12.19 11.30 -20.09
N GLN A 158 12.54 11.96 -21.19
CA GLN A 158 11.60 12.84 -21.88
C GLN A 158 10.37 12.02 -22.29
N TYR A 159 9.20 12.42 -21.80
CA TYR A 159 7.92 11.72 -21.99
C TYR A 159 7.86 10.31 -21.38
N GLY A 160 8.77 9.99 -20.46
CA GLY A 160 8.82 8.67 -19.81
C GLY A 160 7.70 8.50 -18.79
N LYS A 161 7.07 7.32 -18.79
CA LYS A 161 6.00 6.98 -17.86
C LYS A 161 6.46 5.85 -16.94
N ILE A 162 6.41 6.09 -15.63
CA ILE A 162 6.92 5.18 -14.60
C ILE A 162 5.82 4.92 -13.58
N TYR A 163 5.51 3.65 -13.32
CA TYR A 163 4.59 3.24 -12.26
C TYR A 163 5.31 2.34 -11.26
N MET A 164 5.17 2.69 -9.98
CA MET A 164 5.75 2.00 -8.84
C MET A 164 4.68 1.74 -7.79
N LYS A 165 4.66 0.50 -7.27
CA LYS A 165 3.80 0.11 -6.16
C LYS A 165 4.62 -0.60 -5.09
N LYS A 166 4.89 0.04 -3.96
CA LYS A 166 5.53 -0.63 -2.83
C LYS A 166 4.48 -1.42 -2.05
N ILE A 167 4.72 -2.70 -1.83
CA ILE A 167 3.94 -3.53 -0.93
C ILE A 167 4.85 -3.90 0.24
N PHE A 168 4.52 -3.47 1.45
CA PHE A 168 5.25 -3.83 2.67
C PHE A 168 4.80 -5.20 3.20
N SER A 169 5.76 -5.97 3.71
CA SER A 169 5.47 -7.24 4.36
C SER A 169 4.72 -7.03 5.68
N TYR A 170 3.96 -8.04 6.10
CA TYR A 170 3.19 -7.98 7.35
C TYR A 170 4.11 -7.93 8.60
N ASN A 171 5.30 -8.52 8.50
CA ASN A 171 6.25 -8.69 9.59
C ASN A 171 7.40 -7.66 9.57
N ILE A 172 7.26 -6.59 8.79
CA ILE A 172 8.24 -5.51 8.74
C ILE A 172 8.39 -4.84 10.11
N LYS A 173 9.63 -4.55 10.53
CA LYS A 173 9.91 -3.93 11.83
C LYS A 173 10.01 -2.42 11.73
N ASP A 174 9.91 -1.79 12.89
CA ASP A 174 9.99 -0.34 13.02
C ASP A 174 11.34 0.19 12.51
N ASN A 175 11.29 1.25 11.71
CA ASN A 175 12.44 1.90 11.07
C ASN A 175 13.32 0.94 10.23
N GLU A 176 12.78 -0.19 9.77
CA GLU A 176 13.53 -1.15 8.96
C GLU A 176 13.41 -0.84 7.48
N PHE A 177 14.52 -1.04 6.75
CA PHE A 177 14.52 -1.00 5.30
C PHE A 177 13.93 -2.30 4.74
N GLU A 178 12.98 -2.17 3.82
CA GLU A 178 12.45 -3.29 3.04
C GLU A 178 12.68 -3.07 1.55
N GLU A 179 13.21 -4.06 0.85
CA GLU A 179 13.38 -3.95 -0.60
C GLU A 179 12.04 -3.91 -1.36
N TRP A 180 12.09 -3.36 -2.58
CA TRP A 180 10.95 -3.39 -3.49
C TRP A 180 10.77 -4.79 -4.05
N THR A 181 9.61 -5.39 -3.79
CA THR A 181 9.27 -6.76 -4.23
C THR A 181 8.58 -6.81 -5.59
N THR A 182 8.07 -5.68 -6.08
CA THR A 182 7.28 -5.55 -7.32
C THR A 182 8.11 -4.99 -8.47
N LYS A 183 7.75 -5.41 -9.68
CA LYS A 183 8.40 -4.97 -10.93
C LYS A 183 8.02 -3.52 -11.25
N LEU A 184 9.02 -2.73 -11.63
CA LEU A 184 8.84 -1.39 -12.19
C LEU A 184 8.21 -1.51 -13.59
N ILE A 185 7.13 -0.76 -13.85
CA ILE A 185 6.54 -0.66 -15.18
C ILE A 185 6.99 0.66 -15.80
N GLU A 186 7.73 0.57 -16.91
CA GLU A 186 8.22 1.71 -17.69
C GLU A 186 7.66 1.65 -19.11
N LYS A 187 7.23 2.79 -19.64
CA LYS A 187 6.74 2.94 -21.02
C LYS A 187 7.37 4.19 -21.66
#